data_AF-A0A1Y4SQZ1-F1
#
_entry.id   AF-A0A1Y4SQZ1-F1
#
_cell.length_a   1.000
_cell.length_b   1.000
_cell.length_c   1.000
_cell.angle_alpha   90.00
_cell.angle_beta   90.00
_cell.angle_gamma   90.00
#
_symmetry.space_group_name_H-M   'P 1'
#
loop_
_entity.id
_entity.type
_entity.pdbx_description
1 polymer ?
#
loop_
_entity_poly.entity_id
_entity_poly.type
_entity_poly.pdbx_seq_one_letter_code
_entity_poly.pdbx_strand_id
1 'polypeptide(L)'
;MCEILHVNISTLIRRSLRSQSIKQTIVVTGGGEDALNTLSDLLGQCGRIGSNLNQLARHFNSNGKDSEQIRAQLLTELSALTLFRLDAEKKMGELYGNHQAYKLEELRSNSA
;
A
#
# COMPACT_ATOMS: atom_id res chain seq x y z
N MET A 1 28.96 42.38 1.62
CA MET A 1 27.67 42.19 2.31
C MET A 1 27.84 41.77 3.77
N CYS A 2 28.68 40.77 4.09
CA CYS A 2 28.99 40.39 5.49
C CYS A 2 29.67 41.50 6.31
N GLU A 3 30.61 42.25 5.70
CA GLU A 3 31.29 43.39 6.36
C GLU A 3 30.35 44.54 6.67
N ILE A 4 29.43 44.87 5.74
CA ILE A 4 28.42 45.92 5.88
C ILE A 4 27.39 45.57 6.98
N LEU A 5 27.11 44.29 7.17
CA LEU A 5 26.15 43.79 8.15
C LEU A 5 26.80 43.38 9.49
N HIS A 6 28.13 43.53 9.63
CA HIS A 6 28.92 43.09 10.79
C HIS A 6 28.57 41.67 11.28
N VAL A 7 28.34 40.75 10.35
CA VAL A 7 28.05 39.34 10.65
C VAL A 7 29.03 38.41 9.96
N ASN A 8 29.37 37.32 10.65
CA ASN A 8 30.12 36.23 10.05
C ASN A 8 29.30 35.61 8.89
N ILE A 9 29.99 35.17 7.84
CA ILE A 9 29.46 34.39 6.71
C ILE A 9 28.53 33.25 7.19
N SER A 10 28.90 32.53 8.25
CA SER A 10 28.07 31.46 8.83
C SER A 10 26.71 31.95 9.33
N THR A 11 26.66 33.17 9.85
CA THR A 11 25.43 33.82 10.32
C THR A 11 24.59 34.34 9.15
N LEU A 12 25.26 34.85 8.12
CA LEU A 12 24.59 35.32 6.90
C LEU A 12 23.91 34.15 6.15
N ILE A 13 24.60 33.02 6.00
CA ILE A 13 24.05 31.79 5.39
C ILE A 13 22.85 31.29 6.21
N ARG A 14 22.99 31.20 7.53
CA ARG A 14 21.90 30.76 8.42
C ARG A 14 20.67 31.66 8.30
N ARG A 15 20.85 32.98 8.19
CA ARG A 15 19.74 33.93 8.01
C ARG A 15 19.09 33.77 6.64
N SER A 16 19.88 33.61 5.58
CA SER A 16 19.37 33.45 4.22
C SER A 16 18.57 32.17 4.05
N LEU A 17 19.03 31.06 4.65
CA LEU A 17 18.30 29.79 4.66
C LEU A 17 17.03 29.84 5.51
N ARG A 18 17.03 30.63 6.59
CA ARG A 18 15.86 30.77 7.48
C ARG A 18 14.81 31.74 6.94
N SER A 19 15.21 32.72 6.12
CA SER A 19 14.31 33.67 5.47
C SER A 19 13.71 33.15 4.16
N GLN A 20 14.29 32.09 3.59
CA GLN A 20 13.79 31.53 2.34
C GLN A 20 12.62 30.57 2.64
N SER A 21 11.43 30.92 2.16
CA SER A 21 10.26 30.04 2.28
C SER A 21 10.52 28.74 1.53
N ILE A 22 10.48 27.61 2.21
CA ILE A 22 10.58 26.29 1.60
C ILE A 22 9.32 26.08 0.75
N LYS A 23 9.48 26.10 -0.58
CA LYS A 23 8.41 25.73 -1.50
C LYS A 23 8.47 24.22 -1.73
N GLN A 24 7.71 23.47 -0.94
CA GLN A 24 7.60 22.02 -1.13
C GLN A 24 6.67 21.74 -2.31
N THR A 25 7.24 21.42 -3.46
CA THR A 25 6.47 20.92 -4.60
C THR A 25 6.48 19.41 -4.51
N ILE A 26 5.37 18.83 -4.08
CA ILE A 26 5.20 17.37 -4.03
C ILE A 26 4.77 16.93 -5.43
N VAL A 27 5.66 16.24 -6.14
CA VAL A 27 5.32 15.56 -7.40
C VAL A 27 5.19 14.08 -7.12
N VAL A 28 3.96 13.56 -7.23
CA VAL A 28 3.64 12.14 -7.03
C VAL A 28 3.66 11.45 -8.39
N THR A 29 4.77 10.82 -8.75
CA THR A 29 4.86 10.00 -9.96
C THR A 29 5.75 8.80 -9.66
N GLY A 30 5.18 7.59 -9.56
CA GLY A 30 6.03 6.38 -9.48
C GLY A 30 5.52 5.18 -8.70
N GLY A 31 4.26 5.17 -8.24
CA GLY A 31 3.69 3.99 -7.53
C GLY A 31 2.48 3.35 -8.21
N GLY A 32 2.03 3.90 -9.34
CA GLY A 32 0.75 3.54 -9.94
C GLY A 32 0.73 2.12 -10.51
N GLU A 33 1.79 1.70 -11.20
CA GLU A 33 1.83 0.42 -11.89
C GLU A 33 1.89 -0.77 -10.93
N ASP A 34 2.71 -0.70 -9.88
CA ASP A 34 2.77 -1.72 -8.82
C ASP A 34 1.48 -1.79 -8.00
N ALA A 35 0.85 -0.64 -7.74
CA ALA A 35 -0.45 -0.58 -7.08
C ALA A 35 -1.55 -1.18 -7.96
N LEU A 36 -1.53 -0.93 -9.27
CA LEU A 36 -2.49 -1.46 -10.24
C LEU A 36 -2.33 -2.99 -10.41
N ASN A 37 -1.11 -3.50 -10.42
CA ASN A 37 -0.86 -4.95 -10.43
C ASN A 37 -1.36 -5.61 -9.15
N THR A 38 -1.07 -5.01 -8.00
CA THR A 38 -1.57 -5.49 -6.70
C THR A 38 -3.11 -5.48 -6.64
N LEU A 39 -3.74 -4.42 -7.14
CA LEU A 39 -5.20 -4.31 -7.23
C LEU A 39 -5.80 -5.36 -8.17
N SER A 40 -5.14 -5.63 -9.30
CA SER A 40 -5.57 -6.64 -10.28
C SER A 40 -5.54 -8.05 -9.69
N ASP A 41 -4.48 -8.39 -8.95
CA ASP A 41 -4.37 -9.65 -8.23
C ASP A 41 -5.44 -9.80 -7.14
N LEU A 42 -5.70 -8.72 -6.39
CA LEU A 42 -6.72 -8.70 -5.36
C LEU A 42 -8.12 -8.90 -5.96
N LEU A 43 -8.39 -8.25 -7.09
CA LEU A 43 -9.63 -8.40 -7.84
C LEU A 43 -9.82 -9.84 -8.36
N GLY A 44 -8.75 -10.48 -8.85
CA GLY A 44 -8.77 -11.88 -9.27
C GLY A 44 -9.07 -12.85 -8.12
N GLN A 45 -8.62 -12.53 -6.90
CA GLN A 45 -8.96 -13.31 -5.71
C GLN A 45 -10.41 -13.07 -5.25
N CYS A 46 -10.92 -11.83 -5.32
CA CYS A 46 -12.32 -11.53 -5.08
C CYS A 46 -13.26 -12.31 -6.02
N GLY A 47 -12.88 -12.48 -7.29
CA GLY A 47 -13.63 -13.28 -8.25
C GLY A 47 -13.74 -14.76 -7.85
N ARG A 48 -12.67 -15.34 -7.29
CA ARG A 48 -12.67 -16.72 -6.78
C ARG A 48 -13.60 -16.86 -5.57
N ILE A 49 -13.55 -15.92 -4.63
CA ILE A 49 -14.44 -15.90 -3.46
C ILE A 49 -15.91 -15.77 -3.91
N GLY A 50 -16.21 -14.88 -4.86
CA GLY A 50 -17.56 -14.73 -5.41
C GLY A 50 -18.09 -16.00 -6.07
N SER A 51 -17.24 -16.72 -6.82
CA SER A 51 -17.58 -18.02 -7.41
C SER A 51 -17.95 -19.04 -6.34
N ASN A 52 -17.21 -19.06 -5.25
CA ASN A 52 -17.41 -20.01 -4.17
C ASN A 52 -18.67 -19.71 -3.34
N LEU A 53 -18.93 -18.43 -3.04
CA LEU A 53 -20.18 -18.00 -2.41
C LEU A 53 -21.40 -18.34 -3.28
N ASN A 54 -21.26 -18.24 -4.61
CA ASN A 54 -22.31 -18.64 -5.54
C ASN A 54 -22.54 -20.16 -5.56
N GLN A 55 -21.49 -20.97 -5.39
CA GLN A 55 -21.63 -22.43 -5.20
C GLN A 55 -22.38 -22.74 -3.91
N LEU A 56 -22.03 -22.06 -2.81
CA LEU A 56 -22.71 -22.20 -1.53
C LEU A 56 -24.20 -21.83 -1.63
N ALA A 57 -24.51 -20.69 -2.28
CA ALA A 57 -25.89 -20.26 -2.50
C ALA A 57 -26.69 -21.27 -3.33
N ARG A 58 -26.11 -21.79 -4.43
CA ARG A 58 -26.75 -22.82 -5.26
C ARG A 58 -27.02 -24.10 -4.47
N HIS A 59 -26.10 -24.51 -3.63
CA HIS A 59 -26.22 -25.70 -2.79
C HIS A 59 -27.34 -25.56 -1.75
N PHE A 60 -27.46 -24.40 -1.10
CA PHE A 60 -28.58 -24.13 -0.20
C PHE A 60 -29.93 -24.04 -0.94
N ASN A 61 -29.92 -23.50 -2.16
CA ASN A 61 -31.12 -23.36 -2.99
C ASN A 61 -31.62 -24.69 -3.60
N SER A 62 -30.88 -25.80 -3.48
CA SER A 62 -31.21 -27.10 -4.08
C SER A 62 -31.64 -28.20 -3.09
N ASN A 63 -32.17 -27.84 -1.91
CA ASN A 63 -32.67 -28.75 -0.87
C ASN A 63 -31.63 -29.73 -0.27
N GLY A 64 -30.50 -29.18 0.22
CA GLY A 64 -29.73 -29.67 1.38
C GLY A 64 -29.34 -31.16 1.43
N LYS A 65 -28.20 -31.51 0.82
CA LYS A 65 -27.47 -32.74 1.16
C LYS A 65 -26.64 -32.53 2.45
N ASP A 66 -26.44 -33.62 3.20
CA ASP A 66 -25.77 -33.77 4.50
C ASP A 66 -25.06 -32.54 5.11
N SER A 67 -25.46 -32.19 6.34
CA SER A 67 -24.91 -31.09 7.15
C SER A 67 -23.38 -31.09 7.25
N GLU A 68 -22.76 -32.27 7.23
CA GLU A 68 -21.30 -32.42 7.28
C GLU A 68 -20.60 -31.99 5.99
N GLN A 69 -21.22 -32.21 4.82
CA GLN A 69 -20.68 -31.77 3.53
C GLN A 69 -20.71 -30.24 3.43
N ILE A 70 -21.78 -29.62 3.90
CA ILE A 70 -21.92 -28.16 3.98
C ILE A 70 -20.89 -27.59 4.95
N ARG A 71 -20.71 -28.21 6.12
CA ARG A 71 -19.72 -27.78 7.10
C ARG A 71 -18.30 -27.84 6.54
N ALA A 72 -17.95 -28.91 5.81
CA ALA A 72 -16.65 -29.04 5.17
C ALA A 72 -16.42 -27.94 4.12
N GLN A 73 -17.40 -27.68 3.25
CA GLN A 73 -17.32 -26.62 2.25
C GLN A 73 -17.20 -25.23 2.89
N LEU A 74 -18.00 -24.92 3.92
CA LEU A 74 -17.91 -23.65 4.64
C LEU A 74 -16.53 -23.43 5.27
N LEU A 75 -15.92 -24.48 5.85
CA LEU A 75 -14.58 -24.39 6.41
C LEU A 75 -13.52 -24.18 5.32
N THR A 76 -13.67 -24.84 4.17
CA THR A 76 -12.80 -24.59 3.01
C THR A 76 -12.90 -23.14 2.54
N GLU A 77 -14.10 -22.60 2.45
CA GLU A 77 -14.32 -21.23 2.01
C GLU A 77 -13.83 -20.18 3.01
N LEU A 78 -14.05 -20.43 4.30
CA LEU A 78 -13.55 -19.56 5.36
C LEU A 78 -12.02 -19.55 5.40
N SER A 79 -11.39 -20.70 5.15
CA SER A 79 -9.93 -20.82 5.03
C SER A 79 -9.40 -20.04 3.83
N ALA A 80 -10.05 -20.19 2.66
CA ALA A 80 -9.69 -19.43 1.46
C ALA A 80 -9.81 -17.91 1.68
N LEU A 81 -10.87 -17.47 2.38
CA LEU A 81 -11.07 -16.07 2.74
C LEU A 81 -9.99 -15.56 3.71
N THR A 82 -9.58 -16.38 4.68
CA THR A 82 -8.52 -16.03 5.64
C THR A 82 -7.17 -15.89 4.94
N LEU A 83 -6.85 -16.80 4.02
CA LEU A 83 -5.63 -16.72 3.20
C LEU A 83 -5.62 -15.48 2.31
N PHE A 84 -6.76 -15.16 1.68
CA PHE A 84 -6.91 -13.94 0.89
C PHE A 84 -6.63 -12.68 1.72
N ARG A 85 -7.23 -12.58 2.91
CA ARG A 85 -7.00 -11.45 3.81
C ARG A 85 -5.51 -11.30 4.14
N LEU A 86 -4.83 -12.42 4.41
CA LEU A 86 -3.39 -12.41 4.72
C LEU A 86 -2.54 -11.96 3.51
N ASP A 87 -2.85 -12.44 2.30
CA ASP A 87 -2.16 -12.02 1.07
C ASP A 87 -2.35 -10.51 0.80
N ALA A 88 -3.58 -10.01 1.00
CA ALA A 88 -3.89 -8.59 0.88
C ALA A 88 -3.13 -7.74 1.91
N GLU A 89 -3.10 -8.15 3.17
CA GLU A 89 -2.34 -7.49 4.24
C GLU A 89 -0.84 -7.46 3.92
N LYS A 90 -0.29 -8.56 3.40
CA LYS A 90 1.13 -8.64 2.99
C LYS A 90 1.44 -7.70 1.83
N LYS A 91 0.66 -7.75 0.75
CA LYS A 91 0.85 -6.89 -0.44
C LYS A 91 0.70 -5.40 -0.10
N MET A 92 -0.24 -5.04 0.76
CA MET A 92 -0.36 -3.67 1.27
C MET A 92 0.87 -3.25 2.09
N GLY A 93 1.41 -4.16 2.92
CA GLY A 93 2.66 -3.93 3.66
C GLY A 93 3.86 -3.73 2.75
N GLU A 94 3.99 -4.51 1.67
CA GLU A 94 5.06 -4.37 0.66
C GLU A 94 4.96 -3.05 -0.10
N LEU A 95 3.75 -2.66 -0.54
CA LEU A 95 3.53 -1.37 -1.19
C LEU A 95 3.88 -0.19 -0.28
N TYR A 96 3.46 -0.24 0.99
CA TYR A 96 3.76 0.82 1.96
C TYR A 96 5.24 0.83 2.36
N GLY A 97 5.85 -0.34 2.56
CA GLY A 97 7.26 -0.51 2.92
C GLY A 97 8.21 -0.08 1.80
N ASN A 98 7.93 -0.45 0.55
CA ASN A 98 8.68 0.02 -0.61
C ASN A 98 8.52 1.54 -0.81
N HIS A 99 7.34 2.10 -0.55
CA HIS A 99 7.17 3.56 -0.52
C HIS A 99 8.03 4.25 0.54
N GLN A 100 8.17 3.67 1.75
CA GLN A 100 9.02 4.23 2.79
C GLN A 100 10.51 4.09 2.47
N ALA A 101 10.94 2.95 1.92
CA ALA A 101 12.33 2.72 1.50
C ALA A 101 12.72 3.66 0.36
N TYR A 102 11.87 3.81 -0.66
CA TYR A 102 12.07 4.76 -1.75
C TYR A 102 12.18 6.20 -1.23
N LYS A 103 11.34 6.60 -0.28
CA LYS A 103 11.41 7.92 0.37
C LYS A 103 12.72 8.15 1.13
N LEU A 104 13.31 7.11 1.73
CA LEU A 104 14.60 7.20 2.43
C LEU A 104 15.79 7.23 1.46
N GLU A 105 15.74 6.46 0.38
CA GLU A 105 16.80 6.47 -0.64
C GLU A 105 16.80 7.76 -1.47
N GLU A 106 15.63 8.32 -1.78
CA GLU A 106 15.50 9.61 -2.45
C GLU A 106 16.07 10.76 -1.60
N LEU A 107 15.90 10.71 -0.27
CA LEU A 107 16.54 11.67 0.64
C LEU A 107 18.06 11.50 0.72
N ARG A 108 18.58 10.28 0.51
CA ARG A 108 20.02 9.98 0.57
C ARG A 108 20.73 10.34 -0.74
N SER A 109 20.12 10.06 -1.88
CA SER A 109 20.67 10.36 -3.22
C SER A 109 20.68 11.85 -3.56
N ASN A 110 19.82 12.67 -2.94
CA ASN A 110 19.81 14.13 -3.09
C ASN A 110 20.78 14.86 -2.13
N SER A 111 21.63 14.12 -1.40
CA SER A 111 22.61 14.67 -0.43
C SER A 111 24.07 14.50 -0.86
N ALA A 112 24.32 14.06 -2.09
CA ALA A 112 25.63 13.98 -2.75
C ALA A 112 25.71 14.95 -3.92
#